data_AF-A0A4Q6AFZ8-F1
#
_entry.id   AF-A0A4Q6AFZ8-F1
#
_cell.length_a   1.000
_cell.length_b   1.000
_cell.length_c   1.000
_cell.angle_alpha   90.00
_cell.angle_beta   90.00
_cell.angle_gamma   90.00
#
_symmetry.space_group_name_H-M   'P 1'
#
loop_
_entity.id
_entity.type
_entity.pdbx_description
1 polymer ?
#
loop_
_entity_poly.entity_id
_entity_poly.type
_entity_poly.pdbx_seq_one_letter_code
_entity_poly.pdbx_strand_id
1 'polypeptide(L)'
;MNGFVQKYYPLINQKLINNELYHLVSVLEQIKHHESSEELIAFFFSLENNKRIREGNFPISFSKDLKDDEDFKLVFLMFYASIIYHLALLMKSKGMEPPRYILFSGTGSKVVNIADPGQGLRNLTEFTNLIFKDVLGMPSVSLELKQYDEPKEITCKGSLLCDQFINTDNIKTVVTGMDVAPGKEIAVRYHQLQNREVLQSVTASVGKFIDKFFEWNDAYHYPQKFGVNPSGLGAQKLLLKEDMMQYLMAGVKEKLEEEKDNLDLVLDETLFFYSLRGLLHRMARHITNMNRLSEREVL
;
A
#
# COMPACT_ATOMS: atom_id res chain seq x y z
N MET A 1 -9.41 11.34 12.52
CA MET A 1 -10.08 10.26 11.76
C MET A 1 -9.29 9.92 10.49
N ASN A 2 -9.27 8.66 10.06
CA ASN A 2 -8.63 8.22 8.81
C ASN A 2 -9.31 8.86 7.57
N GLY A 3 -8.54 9.23 6.53
CA GLY A 3 -9.06 9.92 5.34
C GLY A 3 -10.10 9.11 4.54
N PHE A 4 -9.95 7.79 4.47
CA PHE A 4 -10.93 6.88 3.88
C PHE A 4 -12.23 6.89 4.68
N VAL A 5 -12.14 6.71 6.00
CA VAL A 5 -13.33 6.74 6.88
C VAL A 5 -14.04 8.09 6.78
N GLN A 6 -13.29 9.20 6.76
CA GLN A 6 -13.84 10.54 6.65
C GLN A 6 -14.64 10.77 5.34
N LYS A 7 -14.24 10.12 4.25
CA LYS A 7 -14.94 10.19 2.94
C LYS A 7 -16.10 9.19 2.87
N TYR A 8 -15.85 7.92 3.15
CA TYR A 8 -16.79 6.85 2.84
C TYR A 8 -17.79 6.54 3.94
N TYR A 9 -17.53 6.92 5.20
CA TYR A 9 -18.50 6.76 6.27
C TYR A 9 -19.88 7.37 5.93
N PRO A 10 -19.98 8.68 5.59
CA PRO A 10 -21.27 9.28 5.27
C PRO A 10 -21.93 8.62 4.04
N LEU A 11 -21.14 8.28 3.02
CA LEU A 11 -21.64 7.64 1.79
C LEU A 11 -22.24 6.26 2.07
N ILE A 12 -21.52 5.42 2.83
CA ILE A 12 -21.98 4.08 3.18
C ILE A 12 -23.19 4.15 4.12
N ASN A 13 -23.16 5.04 5.12
CA ASN A 13 -24.29 5.22 6.01
C ASN A 13 -25.56 5.63 5.24
N GLN A 14 -25.43 6.57 4.31
CA GLN A 14 -26.54 7.00 3.45
C GLN A 14 -27.05 5.85 2.57
N LYS A 15 -26.15 5.05 1.96
CA LYS A 15 -26.55 3.86 1.20
C LYS A 15 -27.31 2.85 2.06
N LEU A 16 -26.90 2.62 3.31
CA LEU A 16 -27.60 1.71 4.21
C LEU A 16 -28.98 2.24 4.61
N ILE A 17 -29.10 3.52 4.95
CA ILE A 17 -30.37 4.17 5.30
C ILE A 17 -31.35 4.15 4.12
N ASN A 18 -30.90 4.55 2.92
CA ASN A 18 -31.73 4.62 1.72
C ASN A 18 -32.28 3.25 1.28
N ASN A 19 -31.63 2.15 1.69
CA ASN A 19 -32.07 0.79 1.41
C ASN A 19 -32.72 0.11 2.63
N GLU A 20 -33.08 0.88 3.66
CA GLU A 20 -33.77 0.40 4.88
C GLU A 20 -33.00 -0.72 5.63
N LEU A 21 -31.66 -0.70 5.55
CA LEU A 21 -30.77 -1.66 6.17
C LEU A 21 -30.42 -1.25 7.61
N TYR A 22 -31.42 -0.87 8.40
CA TYR A 22 -31.24 -0.25 9.73
C TYR A 22 -30.41 -1.07 10.72
N HIS A 23 -30.49 -2.41 10.69
CA HIS A 23 -29.64 -3.26 11.51
C HIS A 23 -28.14 -3.03 11.22
N LEU A 24 -27.76 -2.87 9.94
CA LEU A 24 -26.38 -2.59 9.56
C LEU A 24 -25.96 -1.17 9.93
N VAL A 25 -26.90 -0.21 9.94
CA VAL A 25 -26.67 1.14 10.47
C VAL A 25 -26.35 1.08 11.97
N SER A 26 -27.08 0.28 12.75
CA SER A 26 -26.81 0.10 14.18
C SER A 26 -25.42 -0.47 14.44
N VAL A 27 -25.00 -1.49 13.67
CA VAL A 27 -23.64 -2.05 13.76
C VAL A 27 -22.60 -1.00 13.38
N LEU A 28 -22.84 -0.22 12.31
CA LEU A 28 -21.93 0.82 11.87
C LEU A 28 -21.69 1.89 12.95
N GLU A 29 -22.75 2.37 13.61
CA GLU A 29 -22.63 3.36 14.68
C GLU A 29 -21.94 2.77 15.93
N GLN A 30 -22.18 1.51 16.27
CA GLN A 30 -21.46 0.82 17.37
C GLN A 30 -19.95 0.80 17.13
N ILE A 31 -19.51 0.42 15.93
CA ILE A 31 -18.09 0.39 15.58
C ILE A 31 -17.49 1.82 15.64
N LYS A 32 -18.23 2.81 15.14
CA LYS A 32 -17.79 4.21 15.19
C LYS A 32 -17.63 4.73 16.62
N HIS A 33 -18.48 4.31 17.56
CA HIS A 33 -18.35 4.66 18.97
C HIS A 33 -17.04 4.17 19.60
N HIS A 34 -16.45 3.09 19.07
CA HIS A 34 -15.13 2.60 19.50
C HIS A 34 -13.95 3.27 18.78
N GLU A 35 -14.21 4.27 17.91
CA GLU A 35 -13.24 5.06 17.14
C GLU A 35 -12.22 4.23 16.30
N SER A 36 -12.53 2.95 16.06
CA SER A 36 -11.66 2.03 15.33
C SER A 36 -11.82 2.21 13.82
N SER A 37 -10.91 2.99 13.22
CA SER A 37 -10.90 3.20 11.76
C SER A 37 -10.69 1.90 11.00
N GLU A 38 -9.92 0.96 11.56
CA GLU A 38 -9.65 -0.35 10.94
C GLU A 38 -10.89 -1.24 10.93
N GLU A 39 -11.63 -1.30 12.04
CA GLU A 39 -12.89 -2.04 12.10
C GLU A 39 -13.95 -1.44 11.17
N LEU A 40 -14.02 -0.11 11.05
CA LEU A 40 -14.93 0.54 10.10
C LEU A 40 -14.62 0.13 8.66
N ILE A 41 -13.34 0.16 8.26
CA ILE A 41 -12.92 -0.25 6.93
C ILE A 41 -13.19 -1.75 6.70
N ALA A 42 -12.89 -2.60 7.69
CA ALA A 42 -13.18 -4.03 7.62
C ALA A 42 -14.69 -4.30 7.46
N PHE A 43 -15.51 -3.56 8.21
CA PHE A 43 -16.96 -3.61 8.09
C PHE A 43 -17.41 -3.18 6.69
N PHE A 44 -16.90 -2.08 6.14
CA PHE A 44 -17.22 -1.64 4.77
C PHE A 44 -16.93 -2.72 3.72
N PHE A 45 -15.78 -3.38 3.80
CA PHE A 45 -15.46 -4.51 2.92
C PHE A 45 -16.32 -5.75 3.18
N SER A 46 -16.84 -5.93 4.40
CA SER A 46 -17.74 -7.05 4.70
C SER A 46 -19.12 -6.88 4.07
N LEU A 47 -19.56 -5.63 3.85
CA LEU A 47 -20.91 -5.32 3.32
C LEU A 47 -21.16 -5.96 1.96
N GLU A 48 -20.19 -5.96 1.06
CA GLU A 48 -20.31 -6.57 -0.29
C GLU A 48 -20.48 -8.10 -0.24
N ASN A 49 -20.12 -8.72 0.89
CA ASN A 49 -20.26 -10.15 1.14
C ASN A 49 -21.45 -10.48 2.05
N ASN A 50 -22.18 -9.46 2.53
CA ASN A 50 -23.32 -9.66 3.40
C ASN A 50 -24.48 -10.31 2.64
N LYS A 51 -25.07 -11.35 3.23
CA LYS A 51 -26.16 -12.12 2.62
C LYS A 51 -27.35 -11.25 2.21
N ARG A 52 -27.79 -10.34 3.08
CA ARG A 52 -28.93 -9.45 2.81
C ARG A 52 -28.63 -8.46 1.69
N ILE A 53 -27.39 -7.98 1.59
CA ILE A 53 -26.94 -7.10 0.50
C ILE A 53 -26.95 -7.83 -0.84
N ARG A 54 -26.42 -9.06 -0.87
CA ARG A 54 -26.37 -9.89 -2.08
C ARG A 54 -27.75 -10.34 -2.55
N GLU A 55 -28.56 -10.89 -1.65
CA GLU A 55 -29.91 -11.39 -1.97
C GLU A 55 -30.87 -10.24 -2.33
N GLY A 56 -30.72 -9.08 -1.69
CA GLY A 56 -31.48 -7.88 -2.02
C GLY A 56 -30.97 -7.13 -3.25
N ASN A 57 -29.85 -7.56 -3.85
CA ASN A 57 -29.18 -6.89 -4.98
C ASN A 57 -28.95 -5.38 -4.74
N PHE A 58 -28.63 -5.00 -3.51
CA PHE A 58 -28.40 -3.59 -3.17
C PHE A 58 -27.04 -3.13 -3.75
N PRO A 59 -26.96 -1.93 -4.34
CA PRO A 59 -25.74 -1.42 -4.99
C PRO A 59 -24.70 -0.92 -3.97
N ILE A 60 -24.31 -1.78 -3.02
CA ILE A 60 -23.39 -1.50 -1.93
C ILE A 60 -22.16 -2.36 -2.11
N SER A 61 -21.11 -1.79 -2.68
CA SER A 61 -19.79 -2.40 -2.75
C SER A 61 -18.73 -1.34 -2.50
N PHE A 62 -18.04 -1.48 -1.37
CA PHE A 62 -16.95 -0.59 -1.03
C PHE A 62 -15.78 -0.75 -2.00
N SER A 63 -15.49 -1.97 -2.45
CA SER A 63 -14.46 -2.20 -3.46
C SER A 63 -14.76 -1.47 -4.77
N LYS A 64 -16.03 -1.43 -5.20
CA LYS A 64 -16.46 -0.66 -6.37
C LYS A 64 -16.33 0.83 -6.13
N ASP A 65 -16.78 1.33 -4.97
CA ASP A 65 -16.65 2.75 -4.62
C ASP A 65 -15.19 3.23 -4.65
N LEU A 66 -14.26 2.42 -4.15
CA LEU A 66 -12.82 2.71 -4.20
C LEU A 66 -12.26 2.64 -5.63
N LYS A 67 -12.71 1.67 -6.43
CA LYS A 67 -12.29 1.48 -7.82
C LYS A 67 -12.75 2.61 -8.72
N ASP A 68 -13.90 3.21 -8.44
CA ASP A 68 -14.47 4.30 -9.23
C ASP A 68 -13.98 5.70 -8.74
N ASP A 69 -13.22 5.75 -7.64
CA ASP A 69 -12.71 6.99 -7.05
C ASP A 69 -11.37 7.43 -7.65
N GLU A 70 -11.42 8.30 -8.64
CA GLU A 70 -10.25 8.74 -9.40
C GLU A 70 -9.15 9.39 -8.54
N ASP A 71 -9.52 10.07 -7.45
CA ASP A 71 -8.55 10.71 -6.56
C ASP A 71 -7.87 9.67 -5.65
N PHE A 72 -8.65 8.76 -5.07
CA PHE A 72 -8.12 7.75 -4.14
C PHE A 72 -7.31 6.66 -4.83
N LYS A 73 -7.47 6.44 -6.14
CA LYS A 73 -6.62 5.51 -6.90
C LYS A 73 -5.14 5.78 -6.76
N LEU A 74 -4.73 7.05 -6.66
CA LEU A 74 -3.32 7.41 -6.47
C LEU A 74 -2.77 6.81 -5.17
N VAL A 75 -3.59 6.74 -4.11
CA VAL A 75 -3.22 6.14 -2.82
C VAL A 75 -2.94 4.65 -2.98
N PHE A 76 -3.82 3.91 -3.65
CA PHE A 76 -3.64 2.48 -3.91
C PHE A 76 -2.44 2.22 -4.83
N LEU A 77 -2.27 3.03 -5.87
CA LEU A 77 -1.16 2.91 -6.79
C LEU A 77 0.18 3.18 -6.11
N MET A 78 0.27 4.19 -5.24
CA MET A 78 1.47 4.48 -4.46
C MET A 78 1.78 3.36 -3.46
N PHE A 79 0.77 2.88 -2.73
CA PHE A 79 0.93 1.75 -1.82
C PHE A 79 1.47 0.51 -2.57
N TYR A 80 0.84 0.16 -3.69
CA TYR A 80 1.27 -0.92 -4.56
C TYR A 80 2.71 -0.72 -5.06
N ALA A 81 3.01 0.45 -5.63
CA ALA A 81 4.31 0.76 -6.20
C ALA A 81 5.41 0.70 -5.13
N SER A 82 5.12 1.09 -3.89
CA SER A 82 6.07 1.03 -2.78
C SER A 82 6.50 -0.41 -2.48
N ILE A 83 5.56 -1.36 -2.52
CA ILE A 83 5.84 -2.78 -2.29
C ILE A 83 6.71 -3.33 -3.44
N ILE A 84 6.32 -3.05 -4.67
CA ILE A 84 7.05 -3.53 -5.87
C ILE A 84 8.45 -2.92 -5.95
N TYR A 85 8.58 -1.62 -5.68
CA TYR A 85 9.87 -0.93 -5.65
C TYR A 85 10.79 -1.52 -4.58
N HIS A 86 10.26 -1.73 -3.36
CA HIS A 86 11.04 -2.31 -2.28
C HIS A 86 11.44 -3.76 -2.56
N LEU A 87 10.55 -4.56 -3.17
CA LEU A 87 10.87 -5.91 -3.65
C LEU A 87 11.99 -5.87 -4.69
N ALA A 88 11.93 -4.97 -5.66
CA ALA A 88 12.98 -4.82 -6.66
C ALA A 88 14.33 -4.41 -6.04
N LEU A 89 14.32 -3.55 -5.00
CA LEU A 89 15.55 -3.21 -4.25
C LEU A 89 16.13 -4.41 -3.50
N LEU A 90 15.28 -5.23 -2.86
CA LEU A 90 15.70 -6.48 -2.20
C LEU A 90 16.33 -7.46 -3.20
N MET A 91 15.72 -7.62 -4.38
CA MET A 91 16.28 -8.49 -5.41
C MET A 91 17.59 -7.93 -5.96
N LYS A 92 17.68 -6.61 -6.15
CA LYS A 92 18.92 -5.93 -6.56
C LYS A 92 20.05 -6.16 -5.56
N SER A 93 19.79 -6.04 -4.26
CA SER A 93 20.82 -6.20 -3.22
C SER A 93 21.37 -7.62 -3.18
N LYS A 94 20.56 -8.61 -3.60
CA LYS A 94 20.95 -10.02 -3.74
C LYS A 94 21.48 -10.42 -5.11
N GLY A 95 21.52 -9.49 -6.09
CA GLY A 95 21.89 -9.82 -7.46
C GLY A 95 20.95 -10.85 -8.10
N MET A 96 19.66 -10.83 -7.72
CA MET A 96 18.66 -11.75 -8.25
C MET A 96 17.97 -11.17 -9.48
N GLU A 97 17.72 -12.04 -10.45
CA GLU A 97 16.90 -11.75 -11.63
C GLU A 97 15.42 -11.61 -11.26
N PRO A 98 14.64 -10.75 -11.95
CA PRO A 98 13.20 -10.62 -11.74
C PRO A 98 12.46 -11.95 -11.76
N PRO A 99 11.43 -12.15 -10.91
CA PRO A 99 10.65 -13.36 -10.96
C PRO A 99 9.81 -13.37 -12.25
N ARG A 100 9.54 -14.58 -12.76
CA ARG A 100 8.60 -14.74 -13.89
C ARG A 100 7.17 -14.40 -13.50
N TYR A 101 6.76 -14.71 -12.27
CA TYR A 101 5.41 -14.51 -11.78
C TYR A 101 5.40 -13.86 -10.40
N ILE A 102 4.48 -12.92 -10.20
CA ILE A 102 4.08 -12.44 -8.86
C ILE A 102 2.61 -12.77 -8.67
N LEU A 103 2.29 -13.44 -7.55
CA LEU A 103 0.93 -13.81 -7.18
C LEU A 103 0.45 -12.98 -6.00
N PHE A 104 -0.77 -12.46 -6.09
CA PHE A 104 -1.43 -11.77 -4.98
C PHE A 104 -2.53 -12.65 -4.38
N SER A 105 -2.64 -12.61 -3.05
CA SER A 105 -3.66 -13.31 -2.28
C SER A 105 -4.29 -12.40 -1.23
N GLY A 106 -5.47 -12.76 -0.72
CA GLY A 106 -6.13 -12.08 0.39
C GLY A 106 -6.33 -10.58 0.15
N THR A 107 -5.91 -9.76 1.12
CA THR A 107 -5.98 -8.28 1.02
C THR A 107 -5.15 -7.73 -0.14
N GLY A 108 -4.03 -8.38 -0.49
CA GLY A 108 -3.22 -7.99 -1.65
C GLY A 108 -4.01 -8.06 -2.95
N SER A 109 -4.86 -9.08 -3.13
CA SER A 109 -5.74 -9.21 -4.30
C SER A 109 -6.76 -8.07 -4.38
N LYS A 110 -7.29 -7.63 -3.24
CA LYS A 110 -8.22 -6.48 -3.19
C LYS A 110 -7.53 -5.20 -3.64
N VAL A 111 -6.33 -4.93 -3.13
CA VAL A 111 -5.53 -3.74 -3.49
C VAL A 111 -5.26 -3.68 -4.99
N VAL A 112 -4.80 -4.77 -5.60
CA VAL A 112 -4.49 -4.77 -7.04
C VAL A 112 -5.76 -4.65 -7.91
N ASN A 113 -6.90 -5.18 -7.46
CA ASN A 113 -8.17 -5.03 -8.19
C ASN A 113 -8.76 -3.63 -8.11
N ILE A 114 -8.44 -2.88 -7.06
CA ILE A 114 -8.79 -1.47 -6.92
C ILE A 114 -7.84 -0.62 -7.78
N ALA A 115 -6.53 -0.93 -7.78
CA ALA A 115 -5.52 -0.19 -8.52
C ALA A 115 -5.57 -0.43 -10.05
N ASP A 116 -5.85 -1.66 -10.50
CA ASP A 116 -6.08 -1.99 -11.92
C ASP A 116 -7.55 -2.32 -12.17
N PRO A 117 -8.33 -1.36 -12.71
CA PRO A 117 -9.71 -1.62 -13.00
C PRO A 117 -9.92 -2.58 -14.20
N GLY A 118 -8.89 -2.81 -15.02
CA GLY A 118 -8.94 -3.63 -16.23
C GLY A 118 -8.97 -5.15 -16.00
N GLN A 119 -9.32 -5.90 -17.03
CA GLN A 119 -9.26 -7.36 -16.97
C GLN A 119 -7.80 -7.84 -16.98
N GLY A 120 -7.47 -8.78 -16.08
CA GLY A 120 -6.19 -9.50 -16.10
C GLY A 120 -4.95 -8.74 -15.59
N LEU A 121 -5.12 -7.67 -14.81
CA LEU A 121 -4.01 -6.89 -14.20
C LEU A 121 -2.97 -6.39 -15.22
N ARG A 122 -3.38 -6.12 -16.46
CA ARG A 122 -2.47 -5.77 -17.55
C ARG A 122 -1.71 -4.47 -17.26
N ASN A 123 -2.39 -3.43 -16.79
CA ASN A 123 -1.75 -2.15 -16.55
C ASN A 123 -0.79 -2.23 -15.37
N LEU A 124 -1.13 -2.99 -14.32
CA LEU A 124 -0.20 -3.23 -13.22
C LEU A 124 0.97 -4.13 -13.64
N THR A 125 0.78 -5.08 -14.55
CA THR A 125 1.85 -5.91 -15.08
C THR A 125 2.86 -5.07 -15.87
N GLU A 126 2.38 -4.25 -16.81
CA GLU A 126 3.22 -3.30 -17.57
C GLU A 126 3.96 -2.33 -16.61
N PHE A 127 3.26 -1.81 -15.60
CA PHE A 127 3.85 -0.92 -14.59
C PHE A 127 4.89 -1.62 -13.69
N THR A 128 4.65 -2.87 -13.28
CA THR A 128 5.61 -3.66 -12.51
C THR A 128 6.90 -3.86 -13.29
N ASN A 129 6.78 -4.22 -14.57
CA ASN A 129 7.94 -4.38 -15.44
C ASN A 129 8.73 -3.06 -15.56
N LEU A 130 8.04 -1.91 -15.66
CA LEU A 130 8.68 -0.59 -15.66
C LEU A 130 9.49 -0.35 -14.37
N ILE A 131 8.89 -0.61 -13.20
CA ILE A 131 9.57 -0.44 -11.90
C ILE A 131 10.80 -1.34 -11.81
N PHE A 132 10.66 -2.64 -12.10
CA PHE A 132 11.78 -3.59 -12.06
C PHE A 132 12.89 -3.20 -13.04
N LYS A 133 12.53 -2.79 -14.26
CA LYS A 133 13.47 -2.33 -15.28
C LYS A 133 14.31 -1.15 -14.77
N ASP A 134 13.65 -0.14 -14.21
CA ASP A 134 14.31 1.07 -13.70
C ASP A 134 15.19 0.76 -12.47
N VAL A 135 14.67 0.00 -11.50
CA VAL A 135 15.41 -0.33 -10.27
C VAL A 135 16.62 -1.20 -10.55
N LEU A 136 16.48 -2.26 -11.36
CA LEU A 136 17.56 -3.20 -11.66
C LEU A 136 18.51 -2.69 -12.75
N GLY A 137 18.14 -1.66 -13.50
CA GLY A 137 18.94 -1.14 -14.62
C GLY A 137 19.01 -2.10 -15.80
N MET A 138 17.97 -2.92 -15.99
CA MET A 138 17.90 -3.91 -17.06
C MET A 138 17.28 -3.31 -18.34
N PRO A 139 17.62 -3.82 -19.54
CA PRO A 139 17.01 -3.35 -20.78
C PRO A 139 15.53 -3.76 -20.90
N SER A 140 15.18 -4.94 -20.38
CA SER A 140 13.85 -5.52 -20.45
C SER A 140 13.59 -6.45 -19.27
N VAL A 141 12.34 -6.51 -18.82
CA VAL A 141 11.83 -7.45 -17.82
C VAL A 141 10.55 -8.08 -18.38
N SER A 142 10.34 -9.37 -18.12
CA SER A 142 9.18 -10.14 -18.60
C SER A 142 8.49 -10.86 -17.44
N LEU A 143 7.96 -10.07 -16.52
CA LEU A 143 7.23 -10.51 -15.34
C LEU A 143 5.72 -10.45 -15.60
N GLU A 144 4.97 -11.46 -15.14
CA GLU A 144 3.50 -11.48 -15.19
C GLU A 144 2.88 -11.47 -13.79
N LEU A 145 1.84 -10.65 -13.60
CA LEU A 145 1.02 -10.71 -12.39
C LEU A 145 -0.10 -11.74 -12.57
N LYS A 146 -0.31 -12.58 -11.56
CA LYS A 146 -1.38 -13.59 -11.58
C LYS A 146 -2.25 -13.54 -10.34
N GLN A 147 -3.52 -13.83 -10.57
CA GLN A 147 -4.50 -14.13 -9.52
C GLN A 147 -5.09 -15.50 -9.81
N TYR A 148 -5.29 -16.25 -8.74
CA TYR A 148 -5.96 -17.55 -8.78
C TYR A 148 -7.14 -17.49 -7.82
N ASP A 149 -8.19 -18.26 -8.11
CA ASP A 149 -9.40 -18.28 -7.30
C ASP A 149 -9.10 -18.75 -5.86
N GLU A 150 -8.19 -19.71 -5.73
CA GLU A 150 -7.74 -20.24 -4.45
C GLU A 150 -6.24 -20.05 -4.26
N PRO A 151 -5.78 -18.81 -4.01
CA PRO A 151 -4.36 -18.49 -4.01
C PRO A 151 -3.63 -19.12 -2.80
N LYS A 152 -4.36 -19.40 -1.71
CA LYS A 152 -3.81 -20.10 -0.54
C LYS A 152 -3.44 -21.55 -0.85
N GLU A 153 -4.18 -22.24 -1.74
CA GLU A 153 -3.84 -23.60 -2.13
C GLU A 153 -2.50 -23.66 -2.88
N ILE A 154 -2.20 -22.67 -3.70
CA ILE A 154 -0.95 -22.62 -4.47
C ILE A 154 0.25 -22.48 -3.53
N THR A 155 0.16 -21.58 -2.55
CA THR A 155 1.20 -21.42 -1.53
C THR A 155 1.39 -22.71 -0.73
N CYS A 156 0.30 -23.39 -0.35
CA CYS A 156 0.37 -24.68 0.34
C CYS A 156 1.03 -25.77 -0.53
N LYS A 157 0.68 -25.86 -1.82
CA LYS A 157 1.30 -26.81 -2.76
C LYS A 157 2.81 -26.57 -2.87
N GLY A 158 3.26 -25.32 -2.94
CA GLY A 158 4.68 -24.99 -2.96
C GLY A 158 5.42 -25.51 -1.72
N SER A 159 4.82 -25.36 -0.53
CA SER A 159 5.37 -25.89 0.71
C SER A 159 5.42 -27.43 0.73
N LEU A 160 4.35 -28.09 0.27
CA LEU A 160 4.27 -29.56 0.21
C LEU A 160 5.24 -30.20 -0.78
N LEU A 161 5.59 -29.49 -1.86
CA LEU A 161 6.53 -29.96 -2.89
C LEU A 161 7.99 -29.62 -2.55
N CYS A 162 8.24 -28.92 -1.44
CA CYS A 162 9.59 -28.57 -1.01
C CYS A 162 10.23 -29.73 -0.25
N ASP A 163 10.92 -30.60 -0.97
CA ASP A 163 11.64 -31.75 -0.38
C ASP A 163 12.94 -31.35 0.36
N GLN A 164 13.26 -30.06 0.42
CA GLN A 164 14.47 -29.54 1.04
C GLN A 164 14.16 -28.88 2.38
N PHE A 165 14.87 -29.28 3.43
CA PHE A 165 14.92 -28.53 4.67
C PHE A 165 15.79 -27.30 4.48
N ILE A 166 15.16 -26.14 4.34
CA ILE A 166 15.85 -24.86 4.21
C ILE A 166 15.93 -24.23 5.60
N ASN A 167 17.15 -24.03 6.11
CA ASN A 167 17.33 -23.21 7.30
C ASN A 167 17.02 -21.74 6.94
N THR A 168 15.88 -21.25 7.41
CA THR A 168 15.37 -19.92 7.06
C THR A 168 16.29 -18.80 7.57
N ASP A 169 17.03 -19.02 8.65
CA ASP A 169 17.96 -18.01 9.18
C ASP A 169 19.11 -17.70 8.22
N ASN A 170 19.47 -18.66 7.35
CA ASN A 170 20.53 -18.46 6.35
C ASN A 170 20.07 -17.68 5.11
N ILE A 171 18.76 -17.50 4.94
CA ILE A 171 18.17 -16.82 3.77
C ILE A 171 17.41 -15.54 4.15
N LYS A 172 17.25 -15.26 5.45
CA LYS A 172 16.65 -14.01 5.93
C LYS A 172 17.50 -12.83 5.49
N THR A 173 16.85 -11.81 4.95
CA THR A 173 17.51 -10.59 4.52
C THR A 173 16.55 -9.43 4.67
N VAL A 174 17.07 -8.34 5.21
CA VAL A 174 16.33 -7.10 5.40
C VAL A 174 17.01 -6.00 4.61
N VAL A 175 16.30 -5.43 3.65
CA VAL A 175 16.65 -4.11 3.12
C VAL A 175 16.12 -3.10 4.12
N THR A 176 17.01 -2.57 4.97
CA THR A 176 16.66 -1.64 6.07
C THR A 176 15.96 -0.37 5.60
N GLY A 177 16.00 -0.06 4.30
CA GLY A 177 15.44 1.15 3.71
C GLY A 177 16.47 2.28 3.58
N MET A 178 17.68 2.10 4.10
CA MET A 178 18.79 3.01 3.87
C MET A 178 19.26 2.97 2.42
N ASP A 179 19.74 4.10 1.93
CA ASP A 179 20.38 4.23 0.62
C ASP A 179 21.80 3.66 0.68
N VAL A 180 21.91 2.34 0.50
CA VAL A 180 23.19 1.61 0.53
C VAL A 180 23.61 1.23 -0.88
N ALA A 181 24.92 1.28 -1.14
CA ALA A 181 25.47 0.78 -2.39
C ALA A 181 25.09 -0.70 -2.60
N PRO A 182 24.79 -1.13 -3.85
CA PRO A 182 24.48 -2.52 -4.15
C PRO A 182 25.52 -3.49 -3.59
N GLY A 183 25.08 -4.59 -2.99
CA GLY A 183 25.94 -5.61 -2.39
C GLY A 183 26.49 -5.27 -0.99
N LYS A 184 26.14 -4.12 -0.40
CA LYS A 184 26.43 -3.82 1.01
C LYS A 184 25.18 -4.02 1.87
N GLU A 185 25.18 -5.08 2.65
CA GLU A 185 24.21 -5.24 3.75
C GLU A 185 24.74 -4.50 4.98
N ILE A 186 23.96 -3.57 5.51
CA ILE A 186 24.23 -2.96 6.81
C ILE A 186 23.22 -3.56 7.79
N ALA A 187 23.74 -4.41 8.69
CA ALA A 187 22.99 -4.81 9.86
C ALA A 187 22.83 -3.59 10.77
N VAL A 188 21.60 -3.11 10.90
CA VAL A 188 21.22 -2.05 11.84
C VAL A 188 20.62 -2.72 13.06
N ARG A 189 21.02 -2.30 14.26
CA ARG A 189 20.40 -2.73 15.52
C ARG A 189 19.35 -1.72 15.97
N TYR A 190 18.38 -2.18 16.76
CA TYR A 190 17.30 -1.33 17.27
C TYR A 190 17.80 -0.08 18.02
N HIS A 191 18.85 -0.20 18.83
CA HIS A 191 19.44 0.96 19.54
C HIS A 191 20.00 2.04 18.60
N GLN A 192 20.26 1.72 17.32
CA GLN A 192 20.80 2.65 16.32
C GLN A 192 19.70 3.41 15.56
N LEU A 193 18.42 3.09 15.76
CA LEU A 193 17.33 3.71 15.02
C LEU A 193 17.15 5.21 15.31
N GLN A 194 17.68 5.69 16.44
CA GLN A 194 17.71 7.12 16.78
C GLN A 194 18.92 7.86 16.19
N ASN A 195 19.84 7.15 15.52
CA ASN A 195 20.98 7.78 14.87
C ASN A 195 20.49 8.65 13.70
N ARG A 196 20.87 9.93 13.73
CA ARG A 196 20.52 10.92 12.71
C ARG A 196 20.93 10.50 11.29
N GLU A 197 22.08 9.84 11.12
CA GLU A 197 22.53 9.40 9.80
C GLU A 197 21.63 8.30 9.23
N VAL A 198 21.20 7.35 10.08
CA VAL A 198 20.24 6.29 9.69
C VAL A 198 18.92 6.93 9.27
N LEU A 199 18.38 7.82 10.10
CA LEU A 199 17.12 8.51 9.83
C LEU A 199 17.17 9.35 8.54
N GLN A 200 18.28 10.05 8.30
CA GLN A 200 18.50 10.84 7.08
C GLN A 200 18.61 9.94 5.84
N SER A 201 19.33 8.83 5.94
CA SER A 201 19.49 7.87 4.84
C SER A 201 18.16 7.24 4.44
N VAL A 202 17.36 6.79 5.41
CA VAL A 202 16.00 6.25 5.16
C VAL A 202 15.09 7.32 4.56
N THR A 203 15.10 8.54 5.12
CA THR A 203 14.29 9.65 4.60
C THR A 203 14.65 9.99 3.16
N ALA A 204 15.95 10.00 2.83
CA ALA A 204 16.41 10.22 1.46
C ALA A 204 15.95 9.10 0.51
N SER A 205 16.01 7.84 0.95
CA SER A 205 15.53 6.69 0.19
C SER A 205 14.02 6.75 -0.10
N VAL A 206 13.21 7.11 0.88
CA VAL A 206 11.76 7.35 0.70
C VAL A 206 11.50 8.52 -0.26
N GLY A 207 12.27 9.61 -0.13
CA GLY A 207 12.20 10.75 -1.04
C GLY A 207 12.52 10.36 -2.50
N LYS A 208 13.55 9.54 -2.73
CA LYS A 208 13.88 9.00 -4.06
C LYS A 208 12.74 8.15 -4.62
N PHE A 209 12.13 7.30 -3.80
CA PHE A 209 10.95 6.52 -4.22
C PHE A 209 9.80 7.44 -4.64
N ILE A 210 9.49 8.49 -3.86
CA ILE A 210 8.44 9.46 -4.21
C ILE A 210 8.78 10.13 -5.55
N ASP A 211 10.02 10.57 -5.75
CA ASP A 211 10.43 11.15 -7.03
C ASP A 211 10.23 10.17 -8.19
N LYS A 212 10.72 8.93 -8.06
CA LYS A 212 10.53 7.87 -9.05
C LYS A 212 9.07 7.58 -9.33
N PHE A 213 8.24 7.51 -8.30
CA PHE A 213 6.80 7.27 -8.46
C PHE A 213 6.12 8.33 -9.34
N PHE A 214 6.49 9.60 -9.19
CA PHE A 214 5.96 10.65 -10.05
C PHE A 214 6.67 10.74 -11.41
N GLU A 215 7.96 10.41 -11.52
CA GLU A 215 8.67 10.31 -12.81
C GLU A 215 8.09 9.20 -13.69
N TRP A 216 7.73 8.05 -13.11
CA TRP A 216 7.10 6.97 -13.88
C TRP A 216 5.73 7.37 -14.43
N ASN A 217 5.03 8.33 -13.82
CA ASN A 217 3.80 8.87 -14.41
C ASN A 217 4.07 9.57 -15.75
N ASP A 218 5.20 10.25 -15.90
CA ASP A 218 5.55 10.96 -17.14
C ASP A 218 5.75 9.97 -18.30
N ALA A 219 6.27 8.78 -18.02
CA ALA A 219 6.41 7.71 -19.00
C ALA A 219 5.13 6.88 -19.18
N TYR A 220 4.46 6.54 -18.09
CA TYR A 220 3.41 5.52 -18.06
C TYR A 220 1.98 6.08 -18.09
N HIS A 221 1.80 7.37 -17.78
CA HIS A 221 0.53 8.10 -17.83
C HIS A 221 -0.57 7.48 -16.95
N TYR A 222 -0.47 7.66 -15.63
CA TYR A 222 -1.45 7.12 -14.66
C TYR A 222 -2.90 7.53 -14.93
N PRO A 223 -3.22 8.77 -15.37
CA PRO A 223 -4.59 9.13 -15.72
C PRO A 223 -5.17 8.22 -16.81
N GLN A 224 -4.39 7.89 -17.84
CA GLN A 224 -4.86 7.06 -18.94
C GLN A 224 -4.92 5.58 -18.57
N LYS A 225 -3.91 5.08 -17.84
CA LYS A 225 -3.76 3.65 -17.53
C LYS A 225 -4.60 3.18 -16.35
N PHE A 226 -4.71 4.02 -15.32
CA PHE A 226 -5.36 3.69 -14.07
C PHE A 226 -6.63 4.52 -13.82
N GLY A 227 -6.84 5.63 -14.53
CA GLY A 227 -7.95 6.54 -14.28
C GLY A 227 -7.73 7.38 -13.02
N VAL A 228 -6.48 7.78 -12.79
CA VAL A 228 -6.10 8.70 -11.70
C VAL A 228 -6.43 10.14 -12.11
N ASN A 229 -6.98 10.94 -11.19
CA ASN A 229 -7.22 12.36 -11.47
C ASN A 229 -5.89 13.13 -11.64
N PRO A 230 -5.63 13.75 -12.81
CA PRO A 230 -4.38 14.47 -13.07
C PRO A 230 -4.22 15.75 -12.25
N SER A 231 -5.33 16.38 -11.86
CA SER A 231 -5.35 17.74 -11.29
C SER A 231 -4.66 17.82 -9.92
N GLY A 232 -4.57 16.70 -9.20
CA GLY A 232 -3.96 16.63 -7.88
C GLY A 232 -2.48 16.22 -7.86
N LEU A 233 -1.91 15.71 -8.95
CA LEU A 233 -0.61 15.02 -8.93
C LEU A 233 0.54 15.88 -8.42
N GLY A 234 0.65 17.13 -8.89
CA GLY A 234 1.70 18.05 -8.46
C GLY A 234 1.61 18.40 -6.97
N ALA A 235 0.40 18.67 -6.48
CA ALA A 235 0.17 18.96 -5.06
C ALA A 235 0.49 17.74 -4.18
N GLN A 236 0.11 16.53 -4.62
CA GLN A 236 0.42 15.30 -3.89
C GLN A 236 1.94 15.04 -3.83
N LYS A 237 2.68 15.30 -4.91
CA LYS A 237 4.16 15.18 -4.91
C LYS A 237 4.80 16.05 -3.84
N LEU A 238 4.38 17.32 -3.75
CA LEU A 238 4.91 18.25 -2.74
C LEU A 238 4.53 17.81 -1.32
N LEU A 239 3.25 17.49 -1.10
CA LEU A 239 2.73 17.04 0.19
C LEU A 239 3.48 15.82 0.74
N LEU A 240 3.76 14.85 -0.12
CA LEU A 240 4.43 13.60 0.28
C LEU A 240 5.92 13.80 0.64
N LYS A 241 6.53 14.90 0.18
CA LYS A 241 7.90 15.26 0.55
C LYS A 241 8.00 16.04 1.86
N GLU A 242 6.88 16.48 2.40
CA GLU A 242 6.84 17.18 3.69
C GLU A 242 6.78 16.18 4.85
N ASP A 243 7.44 16.52 5.96
CA ASP A 243 7.39 15.80 7.24
C ASP A 243 7.75 14.30 7.19
N MET A 244 8.38 13.81 6.10
CA MET A 244 8.82 12.41 5.95
C MET A 244 9.65 11.93 7.16
N MET A 245 10.55 12.79 7.64
CA MET A 245 11.37 12.56 8.82
C MET A 245 10.53 12.42 10.10
N GLN A 246 9.49 13.24 10.26
CA GLN A 246 8.65 13.19 11.45
C GLN A 246 7.85 11.88 11.49
N TYR A 247 7.31 11.45 10.35
CA TYR A 247 6.63 10.16 10.25
C TYR A 247 7.59 8.99 10.49
N LEU A 248 8.83 9.07 9.99
CA LEU A 248 9.85 8.07 10.29
C LEU A 248 10.11 7.97 11.80
N MET A 249 10.36 9.12 12.44
CA MET A 249 10.65 9.19 13.87
C MET A 249 9.48 8.66 14.72
N ALA A 250 8.24 8.94 14.33
CA ALA A 250 7.05 8.41 15.00
C ALA A 250 7.00 6.88 14.92
N GLY A 251 7.20 6.28 13.73
CA GLY A 251 7.23 4.83 13.56
C GLY A 251 8.40 4.17 14.29
N VAL A 252 9.58 4.80 14.27
CA VAL A 252 10.76 4.34 15.04
C VAL A 252 10.45 4.34 16.54
N LYS A 253 9.79 5.39 17.04
CA LYS A 253 9.41 5.46 18.45
C LYS A 253 8.45 4.34 18.85
N GLU A 254 7.39 4.12 18.07
CA GLU A 254 6.43 3.03 18.27
C GLU A 254 7.17 1.68 18.33
N LYS A 255 8.07 1.44 17.37
CA LYS A 255 8.84 0.19 17.32
C LYS A 255 9.76 -0.01 18.53
N LEU A 256 10.45 1.04 18.98
CA LEU A 256 11.32 0.96 20.15
C LEU A 256 10.53 0.67 21.44
N GLU A 257 9.30 1.18 21.54
CA GLU A 257 8.39 0.90 22.66
C GLU A 257 7.87 -0.56 22.65
N GLU A 258 7.72 -1.16 21.47
CA GLU A 258 7.36 -2.57 21.30
C GLU A 258 8.49 -3.52 21.69
N GLU A 259 9.72 -3.24 21.23
CA GLU A 259 10.87 -4.15 21.42
C GLU A 259 11.46 -4.11 22.84
N LYS A 260 11.24 -3.02 23.60
CA LYS A 260 11.63 -2.83 25.01
C LYS A 260 13.08 -3.22 25.33
N ASP A 261 13.31 -4.47 25.75
CA ASP A 261 14.59 -5.01 26.21
C ASP A 261 15.43 -5.60 25.07
N ASN A 262 14.87 -5.72 23.86
CA ASN A 262 15.50 -6.34 22.70
C ASN A 262 16.29 -5.35 21.81
N LEU A 263 16.72 -4.21 22.36
CA LEU A 263 17.33 -3.13 21.57
C LEU A 263 18.68 -3.49 20.93
N ASP A 264 19.33 -4.53 21.44
CA ASP A 264 20.56 -5.06 20.87
C ASP A 264 20.30 -5.99 19.68
N LEU A 265 19.06 -6.42 19.41
CA LEU A 265 18.78 -7.28 18.26
C LEU A 265 18.99 -6.54 16.94
N VAL A 266 19.36 -7.29 15.91
CA VAL A 266 19.40 -6.80 14.54
C VAL A 266 17.96 -6.56 14.09
N LEU A 267 17.74 -5.43 13.46
CA LEU A 267 16.48 -5.05 12.86
C LEU A 267 16.05 -6.12 11.84
N ASP A 268 14.87 -6.69 12.06
CA ASP A 268 14.29 -7.76 11.24
C ASP A 268 13.24 -7.28 10.23
N GLU A 269 13.01 -5.96 10.18
CA GLU A 269 12.09 -5.32 9.23
C GLU A 269 12.65 -4.04 8.59
N THR A 270 11.96 -3.51 7.60
CA THR A 270 12.41 -2.31 6.89
C THR A 270 11.85 -1.02 7.46
N LEU A 271 12.71 -0.01 7.62
CA LEU A 271 12.31 1.34 8.03
C LEU A 271 11.63 2.11 6.89
N PHE A 272 11.76 1.63 5.64
CA PHE A 272 11.23 2.27 4.44
C PHE A 272 9.71 2.53 4.54
N PHE A 273 8.96 1.59 5.10
CA PHE A 273 7.51 1.70 5.20
C PHE A 273 7.02 2.56 6.36
N TYR A 274 7.88 2.91 7.33
CA TYR A 274 7.47 3.67 8.51
C TYR A 274 7.03 5.09 8.13
N SER A 275 7.84 5.79 7.33
CA SER A 275 7.46 7.08 6.75
C SER A 275 6.23 6.95 5.85
N LEU A 276 6.21 5.95 4.96
CA LEU A 276 5.16 5.78 3.96
C LEU A 276 3.78 5.56 4.59
N ARG A 277 3.68 4.82 5.70
CA ARG A 277 2.41 4.64 6.45
C ARG A 277 1.78 5.99 6.81
N GLY A 278 2.58 6.88 7.40
CA GLY A 278 2.14 8.23 7.78
C GLY A 278 1.80 9.11 6.56
N LEU A 279 2.63 9.05 5.53
CA LEU A 279 2.45 9.81 4.29
C LEU A 279 1.19 9.39 3.51
N LEU A 280 0.89 8.09 3.42
CA LEU A 280 -0.33 7.57 2.80
C LEU A 280 -1.58 8.04 3.56
N HIS A 281 -1.54 8.05 4.89
CA HIS A 281 -2.62 8.61 5.70
C HIS A 281 -2.80 10.12 5.48
N ARG A 282 -1.70 10.87 5.37
CA ARG A 282 -1.71 12.31 5.06
C ARG A 282 -2.31 12.57 3.69
N MET A 283 -1.88 11.83 2.67
CA MET A 283 -2.40 11.94 1.30
C MET A 283 -3.90 11.64 1.26
N ALA A 284 -4.36 10.54 1.87
CA ALA A 284 -5.79 10.21 1.92
C ALA A 284 -6.62 11.31 2.61
N ARG A 285 -6.11 11.91 3.70
CA ARG A 285 -6.79 13.05 4.36
C ARG A 285 -6.82 14.30 3.50
N HIS A 286 -5.71 14.62 2.85
CA HIS A 286 -5.61 15.79 1.97
C HIS A 286 -6.59 15.70 0.81
N ILE A 287 -6.65 14.54 0.14
CA ILE A 287 -7.63 14.27 -0.92
C ILE A 287 -9.05 14.49 -0.41
N THR A 288 -9.42 13.89 0.73
CA THR A 288 -10.77 14.07 1.30
C THR A 288 -11.10 15.53 1.61
N ASN A 289 -10.13 16.30 2.11
CA ASN A 289 -10.34 17.71 2.43
C ASN A 289 -10.50 18.56 1.16
N MET A 290 -9.74 18.29 0.10
CA MET A 290 -9.89 18.97 -1.19
C MET A 290 -11.28 18.73 -1.79
N ASN A 291 -11.74 17.47 -1.83
CA ASN A 291 -13.04 17.13 -2.42
C ASN A 291 -14.20 17.84 -1.70
N ARG A 292 -14.09 18.03 -0.38
CA ARG A 292 -15.08 18.78 0.40
C ARG A 292 -15.10 20.28 0.09
N LEU A 293 -13.95 20.86 -0.26
CA LEU A 293 -13.87 22.27 -0.65
C LEU A 293 -14.49 22.48 -2.03
N SER A 294 -14.19 21.62 -2.99
CA SER A 294 -14.80 21.68 -4.33
C SER A 294 -16.31 21.46 -4.31
N GLU A 295 -16.83 20.57 -3.46
CA GLU A 295 -18.28 20.36 -3.30
C GLU A 295 -19.00 21.60 -2.74
N ARG A 296 -18.30 22.44 -1.97
CA ARG A 296 -18.87 23.68 -1.40
C ARG A 296 -18.82 24.87 -2.36
N GLU A 297 -17.94 24.86 -3.34
CA GLU A 297 -17.83 25.93 -4.36
C GLU A 297 -18.85 25.75 -5.50
N VAL A 298 -19.48 24.58 -5.61
CA VAL A 298 -20.48 24.23 -6.63
C VAL A 298 -21.94 24.37 -6.11
N LEU A 299 -22.13 24.62 -4.82
CA LEU A 299 -23.41 24.88 -4.16
C LEU A 299 -23.62 26.38 -3.91
#